data_AF-A0A167DP85-F1
#
_entry.id   AF-A0A167DP85-F1
#
_cell.length_a   1.000
_cell.length_b   1.000
_cell.length_c   1.000
_cell.angle_alpha   90.00
_cell.angle_beta   90.00
_cell.angle_gamma   90.00
#
_symmetry.space_group_name_H-M   'P 1'
#
loop_
_entity.id
_entity.type
_entity.pdbx_description
1 polymer ?
#
loop_
_entity_poly.entity_id
_entity_poly.type
_entity_poly.pdbx_seq_one_letter_code
_entity_poly.pdbx_strand_id
1 'polypeptide(L)'
;MLPIEVYQYIALNFGLLILAAWFYILLLILREFRKFAGVFMNNQTNSPESNEVVALCKDSVERATQFNNQHEQTITELLHVQANLENQLAQIRASTADHITKEEQASINELNKKLSRSQKLIKRLKGDLDMSGKKLKYAKTKLEDQFQSVGSLKQENTDLQKEIEQLKTQMKSVQVSEHSPNEQEIQALVQQYERQIAEQNQLIDQLSVDLPEPSGDIDTKALETELQQAKQKIKHLTKENKFIESRYLEAVKQSEPNNGNT
;
A
#
# COMPACT_ATOMS: atom_id res chain seq x y z
N MET A 1 -21.23 37.66 -58.84
CA MET A 1 -21.61 37.35 -57.45
C MET A 1 -22.00 35.89 -57.41
N LEU A 2 -21.28 35.06 -56.65
CA LEU A 2 -21.56 33.61 -56.55
C LEU A 2 -22.82 33.40 -55.68
N PRO A 3 -23.73 32.50 -56.08
CA PRO A 3 -25.00 32.29 -55.40
C PRO A 3 -24.79 31.80 -53.95
N ILE A 4 -25.60 32.33 -53.04
CA ILE A 4 -25.56 32.10 -51.58
C ILE A 4 -25.61 30.60 -51.22
N GLU A 5 -26.29 29.80 -52.04
CA GLU A 5 -26.41 28.35 -51.87
C GLU A 5 -25.05 27.63 -51.91
N VAL A 6 -24.09 28.14 -52.70
CA VAL A 6 -22.75 27.55 -52.80
C VAL A 6 -21.94 27.81 -51.52
N TYR A 7 -22.09 29.00 -50.91
CA TYR A 7 -21.45 29.30 -49.62
C TYR A 7 -22.04 28.47 -48.48
N GLN A 8 -23.34 28.21 -48.51
CA GLN A 8 -23.99 27.35 -47.51
C GLN A 8 -23.52 25.90 -47.61
N TYR A 9 -23.37 25.37 -48.83
CA TYR A 9 -22.84 24.02 -49.05
C TYR A 9 -21.37 23.90 -48.62
N ILE A 10 -20.55 24.91 -48.92
CA ILE A 10 -19.14 24.94 -48.49
C ILE A 10 -19.03 25.05 -46.97
N ALA A 11 -19.84 25.91 -46.33
CA ALA A 11 -19.83 26.09 -44.88
C ALA A 11 -20.28 24.82 -44.12
N LEU A 12 -21.30 24.12 -44.63
CA LEU A 12 -21.75 22.85 -44.07
C LEU A 12 -20.65 21.77 -44.14
N ASN A 13 -19.99 21.65 -45.30
CA ASN A 13 -18.90 20.69 -45.47
C ASN A 13 -17.67 21.05 -44.63
N PHE A 14 -17.32 22.33 -44.52
CA PHE A 14 -16.24 22.78 -43.63
C PHE A 14 -16.57 22.53 -42.15
N GLY A 15 -17.83 22.73 -41.75
CA GLY A 15 -18.31 22.39 -40.41
C GLY A 15 -18.29 20.89 -40.14
N LEU A 16 -18.60 20.05 -41.13
CA LEU A 16 -18.49 18.61 -40.99
C LEU A 16 -17.02 18.16 -40.86
N LEU A 17 -16.13 18.79 -41.63
CA LEU A 17 -14.70 18.49 -41.61
C LEU A 17 -14.05 18.92 -40.29
N ILE A 18 -14.43 20.08 -39.75
CA ILE A 18 -13.94 20.53 -38.43
C ILE A 18 -14.44 19.62 -37.31
N LEU A 19 -15.67 19.11 -37.40
CA LEU A 19 -16.24 18.18 -36.44
C LEU A 19 -15.58 16.80 -36.50
N ALA A 20 -15.29 16.30 -37.71
CA ALA A 20 -14.53 15.07 -37.91
C ALA A 20 -13.08 15.18 -37.38
N ALA A 21 -12.43 16.33 -37.57
CA ALA A 21 -11.10 16.60 -37.01
C ALA A 21 -11.12 16.62 -35.47
N TRP A 22 -12.13 17.25 -34.87
CA TRP A 22 -12.33 17.24 -33.42
C TRP A 22 -12.59 15.83 -32.88
N PHE A 23 -13.40 15.05 -33.57
CA PHE A 23 -13.67 13.66 -33.22
C PHE A 23 -12.41 12.79 -33.27
N TYR A 24 -11.54 13.02 -34.27
CA TYR A 24 -10.26 12.32 -34.38
C TYR A 24 -9.31 12.65 -33.23
N ILE A 25 -9.25 13.92 -32.81
CA ILE A 25 -8.47 14.36 -31.63
C ILE A 25 -8.99 13.66 -30.37
N LEU A 26 -10.31 13.54 -30.21
CA LEU A 26 -10.92 12.86 -29.06
C LEU A 26 -10.62 11.35 -29.04
N LEU A 27 -10.59 10.70 -30.22
CA LEU A 27 -10.16 9.31 -30.35
C LEU A 27 -8.67 9.10 -30.03
N LEU A 28 -7.80 10.04 -30.41
CA LEU A 28 -6.38 9.96 -30.06
C LEU A 28 -6.16 10.03 -28.54
N ILE A 29 -6.93 10.88 -27.85
CA ILE A 29 -6.90 10.97 -26.39
C ILE A 29 -7.33 9.63 -25.77
N LEU A 30 -8.45 9.04 -26.20
CA LEU A 30 -8.88 7.70 -25.73
C LEU A 30 -7.86 6.59 -26.03
N ARG A 31 -7.16 6.67 -27.18
CA ARG A 31 -6.13 5.69 -27.54
C ARG A 31 -4.91 5.77 -26.63
N GLU A 32 -4.45 6.98 -26.30
CA GLU A 32 -3.36 7.19 -25.35
C GLU A 32 -3.79 6.82 -23.93
N PHE A 33 -5.03 7.10 -23.52
CA PHE A 33 -5.56 6.63 -22.23
C PHE A 33 -5.62 5.11 -22.15
N ARG A 34 -5.99 4.40 -23.23
CA ARG A 34 -5.99 2.93 -23.24
C ARG A 34 -4.59 2.34 -23.17
N LYS A 35 -3.60 2.95 -23.83
CA LYS A 35 -2.20 2.55 -23.70
C LYS A 35 -1.67 2.82 -22.29
N PHE A 36 -2.02 3.95 -21.71
CA PHE A 36 -1.66 4.30 -20.34
C PHE A 36 -2.29 3.33 -19.32
N ALA A 37 -3.57 3.01 -19.46
CA ALA A 37 -4.26 2.02 -18.64
C ALA A 37 -3.69 0.61 -18.83
N GLY A 38 -3.32 0.24 -20.06
CA GLY A 38 -2.63 -1.01 -20.35
C GLY A 38 -1.28 -1.13 -19.64
N VAL A 39 -0.45 -0.09 -19.66
CA VAL A 39 0.84 -0.07 -18.93
C VAL A 39 0.62 -0.12 -17.42
N PHE A 40 -0.40 0.57 -16.90
CA PHE A 40 -0.69 0.59 -15.46
C PHE A 40 -1.29 -0.73 -14.95
N MET A 41 -2.13 -1.40 -15.75
CA MET A 41 -2.71 -2.72 -15.41
C MET A 41 -1.73 -3.87 -15.62
N ASN A 42 -0.83 -3.78 -16.60
CA ASN A 42 0.11 -4.86 -16.92
C ASN A 42 1.41 -4.84 -16.09
N ASN A 43 1.63 -3.78 -15.28
CA ASN A 43 2.74 -3.70 -14.32
C ASN A 43 2.45 -4.38 -12.97
N GLN A 44 1.25 -4.93 -12.76
CA GLN A 44 0.90 -5.66 -11.53
C GLN A 44 1.31 -7.14 -11.55
N THR A 45 1.81 -7.67 -12.67
CA THR A 45 2.19 -9.07 -12.79
C THR A 45 3.72 -9.23 -12.78
N ASN A 46 4.27 -9.42 -11.58
CA ASN A 46 5.57 -10.06 -11.32
C ASN A 46 6.82 -9.43 -11.98
N SER A 47 7.20 -8.20 -11.60
CA SER A 47 8.54 -7.68 -11.95
C SER A 47 9.58 -7.89 -10.82
N PRO A 48 10.80 -8.38 -11.14
CA PRO A 48 11.94 -8.47 -10.20
C PRO A 48 12.40 -7.09 -9.68
N GLU A 49 11.96 -6.02 -10.33
CA GLU A 49 12.16 -4.62 -9.95
C GLU A 49 11.58 -4.31 -8.55
N SER A 50 10.45 -4.92 -8.20
CA SER A 50 9.83 -4.74 -6.88
C SER A 50 10.73 -5.16 -5.72
N ASN A 51 11.55 -6.20 -5.91
CA ASN A 51 12.44 -6.72 -4.87
C ASN A 51 13.71 -5.86 -4.72
N GLU A 52 14.17 -5.26 -5.83
CA GLU A 52 15.31 -4.34 -5.85
C GLU A 52 14.97 -2.99 -5.20
N VAL A 53 13.81 -2.41 -5.53
CA VAL A 53 13.31 -1.18 -4.89
C VAL A 53 13.11 -1.40 -3.38
N VAL A 54 12.68 -2.59 -2.99
CA VAL A 54 12.54 -3.02 -1.60
C VAL A 54 13.89 -3.11 -0.89
N ALA A 55 14.92 -3.70 -1.52
CA ALA A 55 16.26 -3.79 -0.97
C ALA A 55 16.89 -2.40 -0.78
N LEU A 56 16.71 -1.52 -1.76
CA LEU A 56 17.11 -0.11 -1.69
C LEU A 56 16.42 0.64 -0.53
N CYS A 57 15.15 0.34 -0.25
CA CYS A 57 14.41 0.92 0.87
C CYS A 57 14.93 0.43 2.23
N LYS A 58 15.29 -0.85 2.35
CA LYS A 58 15.95 -1.38 3.57
C LYS A 58 17.29 -0.72 3.82
N ASP A 59 18.12 -0.64 2.78
CA ASP A 59 19.46 -0.08 2.83
C ASP A 59 19.45 1.44 3.11
N SER A 60 18.46 2.18 2.58
CA SER A 60 18.29 3.60 2.91
C SER A 60 17.86 3.82 4.37
N VAL A 61 16.95 3.00 4.90
CA VAL A 61 16.55 3.05 6.32
C VAL A 61 17.71 2.67 7.24
N GLU A 62 18.49 1.64 6.89
CA GLU A 62 19.69 1.22 7.64
C GLU A 62 20.71 2.36 7.70
N ARG A 63 21.05 2.97 6.55
CA ARG A 63 21.94 4.13 6.49
C ARG A 63 21.42 5.31 7.31
N ALA A 64 20.13 5.62 7.23
CA ALA A 64 19.52 6.69 8.02
C ALA A 64 19.61 6.40 9.53
N THR A 65 19.42 5.14 9.96
CA THR A 65 19.57 4.77 11.38
C THR A 65 21.01 4.91 11.84
N GLN A 66 21.98 4.46 11.03
CA GLN A 66 23.39 4.55 11.37
C GLN A 66 23.87 6.01 11.45
N PHE A 67 23.43 6.85 10.52
CA PHE A 67 23.68 8.29 10.52
C PHE A 67 23.11 8.95 11.78
N ASN A 68 21.88 8.62 12.18
CA ASN A 68 21.27 9.11 13.41
C ASN A 68 22.10 8.75 14.65
N ASN A 69 22.58 7.50 14.74
CA ASN A 69 23.38 7.04 15.86
C ASN A 69 24.76 7.75 15.94
N GLN A 70 25.42 7.98 14.80
CA GLN A 70 26.69 8.71 14.74
C GLN A 70 26.52 10.17 15.17
N HIS A 71 25.43 10.82 14.73
CA HIS A 71 25.12 12.18 15.15
C HIS A 71 24.76 12.27 16.63
N GLU A 72 24.12 11.26 17.22
CA GLU A 72 23.81 11.23 18.65
C GLU A 72 25.08 11.19 19.50
N GLN A 73 26.05 10.36 19.09
CA GLN A 73 27.37 10.28 19.73
C GLN A 73 28.10 11.62 19.64
N THR A 74 28.13 12.22 18.44
CA THR A 74 28.79 13.51 18.21
C THR A 74 28.16 14.63 19.05
N ILE A 75 26.83 14.68 19.12
CA ILE A 75 26.08 15.63 19.95
C ILE A 75 26.39 15.43 21.44
N THR A 76 26.53 14.18 21.87
CA THR A 76 26.86 13.86 23.27
C THR A 76 28.29 14.29 23.61
N GLU A 77 29.25 14.08 22.71
CA GLU A 77 30.62 14.57 22.86
C GLU A 77 30.68 16.11 22.88
N LEU A 78 29.95 16.79 21.98
CA LEU A 78 29.85 18.25 21.99
C LEU A 78 29.25 18.78 23.30
N LEU A 79 28.24 18.10 23.85
CA LEU A 79 27.65 18.45 25.14
C LEU A 79 28.67 18.30 26.28
N HIS A 80 29.49 17.24 26.24
CA HIS A 80 30.55 17.03 27.22
C HIS A 80 31.67 18.09 27.12
N VAL A 81 32.17 18.38 25.92
CA VAL A 81 33.17 19.43 25.69
C VAL A 81 32.63 20.78 26.15
N GLN A 82 31.38 21.08 25.84
CA GLN A 82 30.73 22.31 26.28
C GLN A 82 30.60 22.39 27.81
N ALA A 83 30.24 21.31 28.49
CA ALA A 83 30.20 21.27 29.95
C ALA A 83 31.60 21.47 30.57
N ASN A 84 32.64 20.92 29.96
CA ASN A 84 34.03 21.13 30.40
C ASN A 84 34.46 22.58 30.21
N LEU A 85 34.09 23.22 29.10
CA LEU A 85 34.35 24.65 28.88
C LEU A 85 33.59 25.53 29.87
N GLU A 86 32.31 25.22 30.17
CA GLU A 86 31.53 25.90 31.21
C GLU A 86 32.24 25.81 32.57
N ASN A 87 32.76 24.63 32.91
CA ASN A 87 33.44 24.39 34.18
C ASN A 87 34.81 25.10 34.25
N GLN A 88 35.60 25.04 33.17
CA GLN A 88 36.87 25.76 33.08
C GLN A 88 36.67 27.28 33.17
N LEU A 89 35.63 27.80 32.53
CA LEU A 89 35.33 29.24 32.56
C LEU A 89 34.81 29.68 33.94
N ALA A 90 34.03 28.84 34.62
CA ALA A 90 33.66 29.06 36.02
C ALA A 90 34.87 29.03 36.96
N GLN A 91 35.83 28.12 36.73
CA GLN A 91 37.06 28.00 37.50
C GLN A 91 38.01 29.20 37.27
N ILE A 92 38.16 29.67 36.03
CA ILE A 92 38.88 30.90 35.69
C ILE A 92 38.22 32.09 36.37
N ARG A 93 36.89 32.21 36.33
CA ARG A 93 36.16 33.29 37.01
C ARG A 93 36.38 33.27 38.53
N ALA A 94 36.40 32.09 39.15
CA ALA A 94 36.70 31.94 40.58
C ALA A 94 38.16 32.27 40.91
N SER A 95 39.09 32.04 39.98
CA SER A 95 40.53 32.28 40.15
C SER A 95 40.96 33.71 39.83
N THR A 96 40.21 34.43 38.98
CA THR A 96 40.51 35.79 38.50
C THR A 96 39.55 36.85 39.08
N ALA A 97 38.77 36.50 40.11
CA ALA A 97 37.73 37.37 40.70
C ALA A 97 38.25 38.74 41.17
N ASP A 98 39.55 38.85 41.48
CA ASP A 98 40.17 40.09 41.96
C ASP A 98 40.67 41.04 40.85
N HIS A 99 40.66 40.64 39.56
CA HIS A 99 41.36 41.40 38.49
C HIS A 99 40.57 41.62 37.18
N ILE A 100 39.26 41.32 37.12
CA ILE A 100 38.48 41.44 35.87
C ILE A 100 37.96 42.87 35.67
N THR A 101 38.28 43.48 34.53
CA THR A 101 37.72 44.78 34.14
C THR A 101 36.24 44.66 33.75
N LYS A 102 35.47 45.76 33.86
CA LYS A 102 34.01 45.75 33.54
C LYS A 102 33.70 45.29 32.12
N GLU A 103 34.60 45.55 31.18
CA GLU A 103 34.47 45.20 29.77
C GLU A 103 34.69 43.70 29.54
N GLU A 104 35.67 43.11 30.21
CA GLU A 104 35.90 41.65 30.24
C GLU A 104 34.74 40.92 30.92
N GLN A 105 34.18 41.48 32.00
CA GLN A 105 33.00 40.93 32.67
C GLN A 105 31.77 40.89 31.75
N ALA A 106 31.59 41.91 30.90
CA ALA A 106 30.51 41.96 29.91
C ALA A 106 30.70 40.91 28.80
N SER A 107 31.93 40.78 28.28
CA SER A 107 32.28 39.76 27.27
C SER A 107 32.08 38.34 27.80
N ILE A 108 32.50 38.07 29.04
CA ILE A 108 32.29 36.78 29.72
C ILE A 108 30.79 36.47 29.87
N ASN A 109 29.98 37.43 30.27
CA ASN A 109 28.54 37.24 30.40
C ASN A 109 27.86 37.00 29.04
N GLU A 110 28.32 37.65 27.97
CA GLU A 110 27.83 37.40 26.61
C GLU A 110 28.20 35.99 26.13
N LEU A 111 29.44 35.56 26.35
CA LEU A 111 29.90 34.21 26.04
C LEU A 111 29.08 33.16 26.79
N ASN A 112 28.85 33.36 28.09
CA ASN A 112 28.04 32.44 28.89
C ASN A 112 26.57 32.38 28.41
N LYS A 113 26.01 33.51 27.96
CA LYS A 113 24.69 33.55 27.34
C LYS A 113 24.66 32.80 26.00
N LYS A 114 25.70 32.92 25.17
CA LYS A 114 25.84 32.16 23.91
C LYS A 114 26.01 30.66 24.18
N LEU A 115 26.78 30.30 25.19
CA LEU A 115 27.00 28.93 25.63
C LEU A 115 25.70 28.29 26.15
N SER A 116 24.99 28.97 27.06
CA SER A 116 23.67 28.51 27.52
C SER A 116 22.66 28.34 26.37
N ARG A 117 22.71 29.22 25.35
CA ARG A 117 21.88 29.08 24.14
C ARG A 117 22.28 27.87 23.30
N SER A 118 23.58 27.62 23.09
CA SER A 118 24.02 26.41 22.37
C SER A 118 23.65 25.15 23.14
N GLN A 119 23.75 25.13 24.46
CA GLN A 119 23.38 23.97 25.29
C GLN A 119 21.90 23.62 25.14
N LYS A 120 21.02 24.64 25.14
CA LYS A 120 19.58 24.47 24.91
C LYS A 120 19.29 23.95 23.51
N LEU A 121 20.01 24.45 22.50
CA LEU A 121 19.87 23.99 21.13
C LEU A 121 20.33 22.53 20.98
N ILE A 122 21.50 22.19 21.52
CA ILE A 122 22.05 20.82 21.53
C ILE A 122 21.08 19.86 22.22
N LYS A 123 20.48 20.25 23.35
CA LYS A 123 19.46 19.44 24.04
C LYS A 123 18.20 19.23 23.19
N ARG A 124 17.72 20.26 22.48
CA ARG A 124 16.59 20.11 21.55
C ARG A 124 16.94 19.20 20.39
N LEU A 125 18.07 19.43 19.73
CA LEU A 125 18.55 18.59 18.63
C LEU A 125 18.69 17.13 19.07
N LYS A 126 19.21 16.88 20.28
CA LYS A 126 19.26 15.54 20.85
C LYS A 126 17.86 14.93 21.01
N GLY A 127 16.90 15.70 21.53
CA GLY A 127 15.52 15.24 21.68
C GLY A 127 14.83 14.95 20.35
N ASP A 128 15.04 15.82 19.36
CA ASP A 128 14.52 15.64 18.00
C ASP A 128 15.14 14.41 17.32
N LEU A 129 16.43 14.17 17.55
CA LEU A 129 17.17 13.01 17.04
C LEU A 129 16.72 11.69 17.71
N ASP A 130 16.48 11.69 19.02
CA ASP A 130 15.93 10.52 19.75
C ASP A 130 14.49 10.22 19.27
N MET A 131 13.67 11.25 19.09
CA MET A 131 12.33 11.09 18.51
C MET A 131 12.37 10.59 17.06
N SER A 132 13.30 11.10 16.25
CA SER A 132 13.52 10.62 14.88
C SER A 132 13.97 9.16 14.87
N GLY A 133 14.93 8.79 15.73
CA GLY A 133 15.41 7.42 15.90
C GLY A 133 14.31 6.44 16.31
N LYS A 134 13.45 6.84 17.26
CA LYS A 134 12.27 6.05 17.67
C LYS A 134 11.27 5.86 16.53
N LYS A 135 10.94 6.93 15.79
CA LYS A 135 10.07 6.85 14.61
C LYS A 135 10.65 5.97 13.52
N LEU A 136 11.97 6.07 13.29
CA LEU A 136 12.68 5.28 12.28
C LEU A 136 12.74 3.80 12.69
N LYS A 137 12.95 3.48 13.97
CA LYS A 137 12.87 2.11 14.50
C LYS A 137 11.48 1.52 14.37
N TYR A 138 10.44 2.31 14.65
CA TYR A 138 9.05 1.90 14.44
C TYR A 138 8.76 1.65 12.96
N ALA A 139 9.20 2.54 12.07
CA ALA A 139 9.07 2.35 10.63
C ALA A 139 9.82 1.11 10.14
N LYS A 140 11.04 0.84 10.63
CA LYS A 140 11.82 -0.39 10.33
C LYS A 140 11.03 -1.64 10.75
N THR A 141 10.50 -1.66 11.97
CA THR A 141 9.73 -2.80 12.51
C THR A 141 8.45 -3.03 11.69
N LYS A 142 7.68 -1.96 11.43
CA LYS A 142 6.46 -2.04 10.64
C LYS A 142 6.72 -2.49 9.20
N LEU A 143 7.82 -2.04 8.60
CA LEU A 143 8.25 -2.46 7.28
C LEU A 143 8.61 -3.96 7.27
N GLU A 144 9.29 -4.44 8.30
CA GLU A 144 9.62 -5.86 8.48
C GLU A 144 8.36 -6.73 8.66
N ASP A 145 7.39 -6.28 9.46
CA ASP A 145 6.09 -6.95 9.64
C ASP A 145 5.30 -7.01 8.33
N GLN A 146 5.25 -5.90 7.59
CA GLN A 146 4.63 -5.85 6.26
C GLN A 146 5.34 -6.80 5.28
N PHE A 147 6.66 -6.93 5.35
CA PHE A 147 7.39 -7.89 4.52
C PHE A 147 7.10 -9.34 4.89
N GLN A 148 7.00 -9.69 6.17
CA GLN A 148 6.61 -11.04 6.58
C GLN A 148 5.21 -11.38 6.05
N SER A 149 4.27 -10.43 6.15
CA SER A 149 2.91 -10.60 5.61
C SER A 149 2.88 -10.72 4.08
N VAL A 150 3.70 -9.97 3.34
CA VAL A 150 3.80 -10.10 1.88
C VAL A 150 4.46 -11.43 1.51
N GLY A 151 5.47 -11.87 2.27
CA GLY A 151 6.09 -13.18 2.10
C GLY A 151 5.09 -14.32 2.29
N SER A 152 4.26 -14.28 3.34
CA SER A 152 3.22 -15.28 3.57
C SER A 152 2.14 -15.25 2.50
N LEU A 153 1.68 -14.07 2.08
CA LEU A 153 0.71 -13.92 0.99
C LEU A 153 1.27 -14.46 -0.34
N LYS A 154 2.55 -14.20 -0.63
CA LYS A 154 3.19 -14.72 -1.83
C LYS A 154 3.27 -16.25 -1.80
N GLN A 155 3.60 -16.82 -0.63
CA GLN A 155 3.66 -18.26 -0.45
C GLN A 155 2.27 -18.90 -0.59
N GLU A 156 1.24 -18.33 0.06
CA GLU A 156 -0.15 -18.76 -0.07
C GLU A 156 -0.63 -18.68 -1.52
N ASN A 157 -0.28 -17.63 -2.26
CA ASN A 157 -0.60 -17.50 -3.68
C ASN A 157 0.09 -18.58 -4.53
N THR A 158 1.35 -18.91 -4.24
CA THR A 158 2.05 -20.02 -4.93
C THR A 158 1.44 -21.38 -4.60
N ASP A 159 0.96 -21.58 -3.37
CA ASP A 159 0.33 -22.83 -2.95
C ASP A 159 -1.07 -22.96 -3.58
N LEU A 160 -1.85 -21.88 -3.62
CA LEU A 160 -3.13 -21.81 -4.35
C LEU A 160 -2.94 -22.05 -5.86
N GLN A 161 -1.89 -21.49 -6.48
CA GLN A 161 -1.59 -21.76 -7.89
C GLN A 161 -1.28 -23.25 -8.14
N LYS A 162 -0.51 -23.89 -7.26
CA LYS A 162 -0.25 -25.33 -7.34
C LYS A 162 -1.53 -26.14 -7.16
N GLU A 163 -2.38 -25.77 -6.22
CA GLU A 163 -3.65 -26.44 -5.97
C GLU A 163 -4.59 -26.32 -7.18
N ILE A 164 -4.66 -25.13 -7.81
CA ILE A 164 -5.40 -24.92 -9.06
C ILE A 164 -4.83 -25.79 -10.19
N GLU A 165 -3.50 -25.88 -10.32
CA GLU A 165 -2.86 -26.71 -11.35
C GLU A 165 -3.10 -28.21 -11.11
N GLN A 166 -3.08 -28.66 -9.85
CA GLN A 166 -3.45 -30.01 -9.44
C GLN A 166 -4.93 -30.31 -9.72
N LEU A 167 -5.84 -29.39 -9.40
CA LEU A 167 -7.26 -29.53 -9.70
C LEU A 167 -7.52 -29.56 -11.21
N LYS A 168 -6.81 -28.73 -11.98
CA LYS A 168 -6.91 -28.71 -13.45
C LYS A 168 -6.41 -30.01 -14.07
N THR A 169 -5.33 -30.59 -13.55
CA THR A 169 -4.83 -31.89 -14.02
C THR A 169 -5.76 -33.04 -13.61
N GLN A 170 -6.33 -33.01 -12.40
CA GLN A 170 -7.36 -33.95 -11.98
C GLN A 170 -8.62 -33.84 -12.85
N MET A 171 -9.17 -32.65 -13.08
CA MET A 171 -10.32 -32.45 -13.99
C MET A 171 -10.04 -32.98 -15.40
N LYS A 172 -8.84 -32.71 -15.93
CA LYS A 172 -8.45 -33.21 -17.26
C LYS A 172 -8.34 -34.74 -17.29
N SER A 173 -7.91 -35.36 -16.20
CA SER A 173 -7.88 -36.81 -16.08
C SER A 173 -9.29 -37.43 -15.93
N VAL A 174 -10.21 -36.74 -15.25
CA VAL A 174 -11.61 -37.16 -15.11
C VAL A 174 -12.38 -37.03 -16.43
N GLN A 175 -12.15 -35.97 -17.21
CA GLN A 175 -12.75 -35.80 -18.55
C GLN A 175 -12.34 -36.86 -19.58
N VAL A 176 -11.21 -37.55 -19.37
CA VAL A 176 -10.76 -38.63 -20.26
C VAL A 176 -11.36 -39.98 -19.86
N SER A 177 -11.89 -40.12 -18.64
CA SER A 177 -12.16 -41.45 -18.08
C SER A 177 -13.62 -41.89 -18.03
N GLU A 178 -14.64 -41.05 -18.15
CA GLU A 178 -16.02 -41.58 -18.11
C GLU A 178 -17.09 -40.60 -18.63
N HIS A 179 -17.75 -40.96 -19.73
CA HIS A 179 -19.10 -40.47 -20.06
C HIS A 179 -20.04 -40.92 -18.93
N SER A 180 -20.32 -40.02 -17.98
CA SER A 180 -21.32 -40.23 -16.94
C SER A 180 -22.43 -39.16 -17.07
N PRO A 181 -23.72 -39.53 -16.86
CA PRO A 181 -24.86 -38.63 -17.04
C PRO A 181 -24.88 -37.42 -16.08
N ASN A 182 -23.98 -37.36 -15.10
CA ASN A 182 -23.85 -36.24 -14.16
C ASN A 182 -23.07 -35.05 -14.74
N GLU A 183 -22.38 -35.21 -15.88
CA GLU A 183 -21.57 -34.14 -16.48
C GLU A 183 -22.44 -32.96 -16.98
N GLN A 184 -23.67 -33.24 -17.43
CA GLN A 184 -24.62 -32.22 -17.87
C GLN A 184 -25.20 -31.41 -16.70
N GLU A 185 -25.49 -32.06 -15.57
CA GLU A 185 -25.95 -31.39 -14.36
C GLU A 185 -24.82 -30.54 -13.74
N ILE A 186 -23.59 -31.05 -13.75
CA ILE A 186 -22.41 -30.31 -13.28
C ILE A 186 -22.10 -29.11 -14.20
N GLN A 187 -22.20 -29.27 -15.53
CA GLN A 187 -22.07 -28.13 -16.45
C GLN A 187 -23.15 -27.07 -16.25
N ALA A 188 -24.40 -27.49 -16.02
CA ALA A 188 -25.50 -26.56 -15.73
C ALA A 188 -25.25 -25.79 -14.42
N LEU A 189 -24.75 -26.47 -13.39
CA LEU A 189 -24.40 -25.86 -12.11
C LEU A 189 -23.23 -24.88 -12.26
N VAL A 190 -22.19 -25.24 -13.01
CA VAL A 190 -21.04 -24.36 -13.28
C VAL A 190 -21.48 -23.10 -14.04
N GLN A 191 -22.34 -23.23 -15.05
CA GLN A 191 -22.88 -22.08 -15.78
C GLN A 191 -23.74 -21.16 -14.90
N GLN A 192 -24.47 -21.75 -13.94
CA GLN A 192 -25.24 -20.97 -12.95
C GLN A 192 -24.31 -20.20 -12.01
N TYR A 193 -23.22 -20.82 -11.54
CA TYR A 193 -22.21 -20.15 -10.73
C TYR A 193 -21.47 -19.06 -11.50
N GLU A 194 -21.11 -19.29 -12.77
CA GLU A 194 -20.50 -18.26 -13.62
C GLU A 194 -21.41 -17.04 -13.78
N ARG A 195 -22.72 -17.25 -14.01
CA ARG A 195 -23.70 -16.15 -14.05
C ARG A 195 -23.77 -15.41 -12.72
N GLN A 196 -23.81 -16.13 -11.60
CA GLN A 196 -23.90 -15.51 -10.28
C GLN A 196 -22.64 -14.70 -9.91
N ILE A 197 -21.46 -15.11 -10.39
CA ILE A 197 -20.21 -14.35 -10.27
C ILE A 197 -20.25 -13.11 -11.17
N ALA A 198 -20.74 -13.25 -12.41
CA ALA A 198 -20.87 -12.11 -13.32
C ALA A 198 -21.85 -11.05 -12.78
N GLU A 199 -22.98 -11.46 -12.21
CA GLU A 199 -23.94 -10.57 -11.54
C GLU A 199 -23.33 -9.89 -10.32
N GLN A 200 -22.57 -10.62 -9.49
CA GLN A 200 -21.86 -10.02 -8.35
C GLN A 200 -20.78 -9.03 -8.80
N ASN A 201 -20.03 -9.34 -9.85
CA ASN A 201 -19.03 -8.43 -10.40
C ASN A 201 -19.68 -7.16 -10.99
N GLN A 202 -20.82 -7.28 -11.68
CA GLN A 202 -21.58 -6.11 -12.11
C GLN A 202 -22.10 -5.28 -10.95
N LEU A 203 -22.50 -5.92 -9.84
CA LEU A 203 -22.92 -5.22 -8.64
C LEU A 203 -21.74 -4.50 -7.96
N ILE A 204 -20.55 -5.12 -7.93
CA ILE A 204 -19.30 -4.50 -7.46
C ILE A 204 -18.93 -3.31 -8.34
N ASP A 205 -19.02 -3.44 -9.66
CA ASP A 205 -18.76 -2.34 -10.58
C ASP A 205 -19.74 -1.19 -10.36
N GLN A 206 -21.03 -1.46 -10.17
CA GLN A 206 -22.03 -0.44 -9.83
C GLN A 206 -21.76 0.21 -8.47
N LEU A 207 -21.44 -0.57 -7.44
CA LEU A 207 -21.06 -0.03 -6.13
C LEU A 207 -19.80 0.82 -6.22
N SER A 208 -18.84 0.45 -7.08
CA SER A 208 -17.59 1.19 -7.25
C SER A 208 -17.78 2.52 -8.00
N VAL A 209 -18.80 2.62 -8.85
CA VAL A 209 -19.18 3.85 -9.57
C VAL A 209 -19.98 4.81 -8.68
N ASP A 210 -20.71 4.28 -7.68
CA ASP A 210 -21.49 5.08 -6.72
C ASP A 210 -20.68 5.63 -5.53
N LEU A 211 -19.34 5.49 -5.49
CA LEU A 211 -18.52 6.21 -4.51
C LEU A 211 -18.42 7.69 -4.91
N PRO A 212 -19.04 8.63 -4.19
CA PRO A 212 -18.82 10.06 -4.41
C PRO A 212 -17.39 10.40 -3.97
N GLU A 213 -16.72 11.25 -4.74
CA GLU A 213 -15.44 11.84 -4.34
C GLU A 213 -15.50 12.44 -2.92
N PRO A 214 -14.37 12.49 -2.19
CA PRO A 214 -14.35 12.85 -0.77
C PRO A 214 -14.52 14.36 -0.60
N SER A 215 -15.75 14.85 -0.67
CA SER A 215 -16.14 16.11 -0.05
C SER A 215 -16.48 15.85 1.41
N GLY A 216 -15.84 16.63 2.30
CA GLY A 216 -15.80 16.41 3.74
C GLY A 216 -17.14 16.18 4.43
N ASP A 217 -17.02 15.46 5.55
CA ASP A 217 -18.07 14.99 6.46
C ASP A 217 -18.70 13.64 6.09
N ILE A 218 -17.87 12.59 6.04
CA ILE A 218 -18.35 11.21 5.96
C ILE A 218 -18.68 10.75 7.37
N ASP A 219 -19.95 10.41 7.59
CA ASP A 219 -20.47 9.83 8.83
C ASP A 219 -19.84 8.45 9.07
N THR A 220 -18.66 8.45 9.68
CA THR A 220 -17.81 7.29 10.00
C THR A 220 -18.57 6.15 10.69
N LYS A 221 -19.68 6.46 11.37
CA LYS A 221 -20.53 5.47 12.03
C LYS A 221 -21.34 4.63 11.05
N ALA A 222 -21.85 5.23 9.97
CA ALA A 222 -22.57 4.49 8.94
C ALA A 222 -21.63 3.48 8.24
N LEU A 223 -20.42 3.92 7.92
CA LEU A 223 -19.39 3.08 7.30
C LEU A 223 -18.92 1.95 8.23
N GLU A 224 -18.80 2.21 9.53
CA GLU A 224 -18.46 1.19 10.52
C GLU A 224 -19.57 0.14 10.65
N THR A 225 -20.85 0.55 10.61
CA THR A 225 -21.98 -0.39 10.64
C THR A 225 -22.06 -1.25 9.40
N GLU A 226 -21.77 -0.70 8.22
CA GLU A 226 -21.77 -1.44 6.96
C GLU A 226 -20.62 -2.46 6.91
N LEU A 227 -19.44 -2.08 7.40
CA LEU A 227 -18.30 -2.98 7.54
C LEU A 227 -18.62 -4.12 8.53
N GLN A 228 -19.29 -3.80 9.65
CA GLN A 228 -19.69 -4.80 10.63
C GLN A 228 -20.74 -5.78 10.07
N GLN A 229 -21.70 -5.29 9.29
CA GLN A 229 -22.68 -6.14 8.59
C GLN A 229 -22.02 -7.02 7.52
N ALA A 230 -21.09 -6.48 6.72
CA ALA A 230 -20.32 -7.25 5.75
C ALA A 230 -19.51 -8.36 6.44
N LYS A 231 -18.86 -8.04 7.56
CA LYS A 231 -18.11 -9.01 8.37
C LYS A 231 -19.00 -10.12 8.93
N GLN A 232 -20.24 -9.80 9.32
CA GLN A 232 -21.22 -10.80 9.76
C GLN A 232 -21.69 -11.70 8.61
N LYS A 233 -21.95 -11.12 7.42
CA LYS A 233 -22.31 -11.89 6.22
C LYS A 233 -21.20 -12.85 5.80
N ILE A 234 -19.94 -12.39 5.81
CA ILE A 234 -18.78 -13.25 5.52
C ILE A 234 -18.72 -14.41 6.52
N LYS A 235 -18.88 -14.15 7.82
CA LYS A 235 -18.93 -15.22 8.83
C LYS A 235 -20.07 -16.21 8.60
N HIS A 236 -21.23 -15.75 8.13
CA HIS A 236 -22.35 -16.62 7.80
C HIS A 236 -22.03 -17.50 6.59
N LEU A 237 -21.51 -16.92 5.51
CA LEU A 237 -21.09 -17.67 4.32
C LEU A 237 -19.97 -18.67 4.63
N THR A 238 -19.03 -18.34 5.51
CA THR A 238 -18.01 -19.31 5.96
C THR A 238 -18.63 -20.49 6.69
N LYS A 239 -19.69 -20.29 7.49
CA LYS A 239 -20.41 -21.38 8.15
C LYS A 239 -21.19 -22.23 7.16
N GLU A 240 -21.82 -21.59 6.19
CA GLU A 240 -22.57 -22.26 5.13
C GLU A 240 -21.65 -23.10 4.24
N ASN A 241 -20.49 -22.57 3.84
CA ASN A 241 -19.48 -23.34 3.12
C ASN A 241 -19.00 -24.55 3.93
N LYS A 242 -18.70 -24.39 5.23
CA LYS A 242 -18.32 -25.52 6.09
C LYS A 242 -19.44 -26.55 6.25
N PHE A 243 -20.69 -26.11 6.21
CA PHE A 243 -21.85 -27.00 6.26
C PHE A 243 -22.05 -27.75 4.93
N ILE A 244 -21.86 -27.08 3.80
CA ILE A 244 -21.88 -27.72 2.48
C ILE A 244 -20.73 -28.72 2.36
N GLU A 245 -19.54 -28.34 2.81
CA GLU A 245 -18.35 -29.20 2.87
C GLU A 245 -18.59 -30.42 3.77
N SER A 246 -19.18 -30.25 4.96
CA SER A 246 -19.47 -31.38 5.83
C SER A 246 -20.55 -32.31 5.25
N ARG A 247 -21.58 -31.75 4.60
CA ARG A 247 -22.60 -32.53 3.87
C ARG A 247 -22.01 -33.25 2.67
N TYR A 248 -21.09 -32.62 1.94
CA TYR A 248 -20.39 -33.23 0.83
C TYR A 248 -19.51 -34.39 1.32
N LEU A 249 -18.73 -34.19 2.39
CA LEU A 249 -17.94 -35.24 3.02
C LEU A 249 -18.81 -36.39 3.55
N GLU A 250 -19.99 -36.10 4.09
CA GLU A 250 -20.95 -37.11 4.54
C GLU A 250 -21.52 -37.91 3.35
N ALA A 251 -21.89 -37.24 2.25
CA ALA A 251 -22.37 -37.89 1.03
C ALA A 251 -21.27 -38.74 0.38
N VAL A 252 -20.02 -38.26 0.37
CA VAL A 252 -18.85 -39.00 -0.12
C VAL A 252 -18.62 -40.24 0.75
N LYS A 253 -18.65 -40.12 2.08
CA LYS A 253 -18.53 -41.27 2.99
C LYS A 253 -19.66 -42.28 2.86
N GLN A 254 -20.88 -41.84 2.55
CA GLN A 254 -22.01 -42.75 2.28
C GLN A 254 -21.88 -43.44 0.90
N SER A 255 -21.18 -42.81 -0.04
CA SER A 255 -20.88 -43.38 -1.36
C SER A 255 -19.64 -44.29 -1.38
N GLU A 256 -18.79 -44.26 -0.35
CA GLU A 256 -17.74 -45.26 -0.15
C GLU A 256 -18.40 -46.58 0.29
N PRO A 257 -18.43 -47.63 -0.54
CA PRO A 257 -18.95 -48.91 -0.12
C PRO A 257 -18.10 -49.43 1.03
N ASN A 258 -18.79 -49.92 2.07
CA ASN A 258 -18.25 -50.71 3.16
C ASN A 258 -17.46 -51.91 2.60
N ASN A 259 -16.20 -51.67 2.23
CA ASN A 259 -15.26 -52.68 1.77
C ASN A 259 -14.29 -52.93 2.93
N GLY A 260 -14.81 -53.65 3.92
CA GLY A 260 -14.11 -54.02 5.13
C GLY A 260 -14.67 -55.33 5.69
N ASN A 261 -14.17 -56.43 5.11
CA ASN A 261 -14.09 -57.80 5.65
C ASN A 261 -15.41 -58.60 5.71
N THR A 262 -15.53 -59.72 4.98
CA THR A 262 -15.16 -61.10 5.42
C THR A 262 -15.60 -61.40 6.85
#